data_AF-A0A372YS94-F1
#
_entry.id   AF-A0A372YS94-F1
#
_cell.length_a   1.000
_cell.length_b   1.000
_cell.length_c   1.000
_cell.angle_alpha   90.00
_cell.angle_beta   90.00
_cell.angle_gamma   90.00
#
_symmetry.space_group_name_H-M   'P 1'
#
loop_
_entity.id
_entity.type
_entity.pdbx_description
1 polymer ?
#
loop_
_entity_poly.entity_id
_entity_poly.type
_entity_poly.pdbx_seq_one_letter_code
_entity_poly.pdbx_strand_id
1 'polypeptide(L)' 'MSVVLCPDGMQWGVHEVHIVTLLGVHDDSRQIFAQIFDQLIEILSEPAFLKDLINCQDYQTFIRKLTAYMNEVSE' A
#
# COMPACT_ATOMS: atom_id res chain seq x y z
N MET A 1 -0.48 1.54 10.94
CA MET A 1 0.10 1.73 9.60
C MET A 1 0.12 3.22 9.29
N SER A 2 1.19 3.72 8.67
CA SER A 2 1.26 5.07 8.10
C SER A 2 1.60 4.94 6.61
N VAL A 3 1.03 5.82 5.78
CA VAL A 3 1.25 5.82 4.33
C VAL A 3 1.51 7.25 3.88
N VAL A 4 2.51 7.41 3.02
CA VAL A 4 2.83 8.66 2.32
C VAL A 4 2.72 8.41 0.83
N LEU A 5 1.96 9.28 0.15
CA LEU A 5 1.85 9.31 -1.30
C LEU A 5 2.71 10.45 -1.84
N CYS A 6 3.53 10.14 -2.83
CA CYS A 6 4.38 11.08 -3.55
C CYS A 6 3.95 11.08 -5.04
N PRO A 7 2.91 11.85 -5.42
CA PRO A 7 2.36 11.81 -6.77
C PRO A 7 3.40 12.13 -7.85
N ASP A 8 4.23 13.13 -7.59
CA ASP A 8 5.31 13.57 -8.50
C ASP A 8 6.58 12.72 -8.41
N GLY A 9 6.55 11.64 -7.62
CA GLY A 9 7.70 10.80 -7.34
C GLY A 9 8.68 11.48 -6.37
N MET A 10 9.25 10.68 -5.48
CA MET A 10 10.35 11.11 -4.62
C MET A 10 11.59 10.29 -4.97
N GLN A 11 12.71 10.96 -5.22
CA GLN A 11 13.98 10.28 -5.45
C GLN A 11 14.48 9.63 -4.16
N TRP A 12 14.60 8.30 -4.16
CA TRP A 12 15.18 7.51 -3.08
C TRP A 12 16.40 6.75 -3.60
N GLY A 13 17.57 7.37 -3.48
CA GLY A 13 18.80 6.82 -4.03
C GLY A 13 18.80 6.88 -5.56
N VAL A 14 18.68 5.72 -6.21
CA VAL A 14 18.64 5.59 -7.68
C VAL A 14 17.24 5.25 -8.21
N HIS A 15 16.24 5.18 -7.34
CA HIS A 15 14.87 4.80 -7.68
C HIS A 15 13.91 5.95 -7.39
N GLU A 16 12.90 6.09 -8.25
CA GLU A 16 11.77 6.98 -8.03
C GLU A 16 10.67 6.22 -7.26
N VAL A 17 10.24 6.78 -6.13
CA VAL A 17 9.27 6.15 -5.21
C VAL A 17 8.02 7.00 -5.13
N HIS A 18 6.87 6.40 -5.42
CA HIS A 18 5.56 7.07 -5.36
C HIS A 18 4.74 6.73 -4.11
N ILE A 19 5.03 5.61 -3.45
CA ILE A 19 4.31 5.16 -2.25
C ILE A 19 5.32 4.69 -1.22
N VAL A 20 5.20 5.20 0.01
CA VAL A 20 5.95 4.70 1.16
C VAL A 20 4.94 4.26 2.22
N THR A 21 5.02 2.99 2.60
CA THR A 21 4.15 2.39 3.62
C THR A 21 4.98 1.95 4.81
N LEU A 22 4.62 2.42 6.01
CA LEU A 22 5.23 2.02 7.27
C LEU A 22 4.24 1.18 8.08
N LEU A 23 4.65 -0.03 8.40
CA LEU A 23 3.87 -1.00 9.15
C LEU A 23 4.53 -1.27 10.50
N GLY A 24 3.83 -0.98 11.59
CA GLY A 24 4.24 -1.35 12.94
C GLY A 24 3.63 -2.70 13.30
N VAL A 25 4.45 -3.63 13.75
CA VAL A 25 4.05 -5.00 14.11
C VAL A 25 4.38 -5.30 15.56
N HIS A 26 3.52 -6.08 16.21
CA HIS A 26 3.78 -6.68 17.52
C HIS A 26 4.05 -8.18 17.29
N ASP A 27 4.87 -8.82 18.12
CA ASP A 27 5.24 -10.23 17.88
C ASP A 27 4.02 -11.16 17.86
N ASP A 28 3.00 -10.86 18.67
CA ASP A 28 1.75 -11.63 18.71
C ASP A 28 0.89 -11.50 17.44
N SER A 29 1.13 -10.49 16.59
CA SER A 29 0.36 -10.25 15.36
C SER A 29 1.10 -10.65 14.08
N ARG A 30 2.23 -11.35 14.19
CA ARG A 30 3.11 -11.70 13.07
C ARG A 30 2.41 -12.48 11.94
N GLN A 31 1.53 -13.43 12.26
CA GLN A 31 0.84 -14.23 11.23
C GLN A 31 -0.17 -13.40 10.42
N ILE A 32 -1.00 -12.61 11.11
CA ILE A 32 -1.95 -11.70 10.46
C ILE A 32 -1.19 -10.66 9.63
N PHE A 33 -0.05 -10.19 10.14
CA PHE A 33 0.80 -9.27 9.41
C PHE A 33 1.35 -9.85 8.11
N ALA A 34 1.83 -11.10 8.13
CA ALA A 34 2.33 -11.75 6.92
C ALA A 34 1.26 -11.80 5.82
N GLN A 35 0.02 -12.13 6.17
CA GLN A 35 -1.10 -12.15 5.23
C GLN A 35 -1.39 -10.77 4.65
N ILE A 36 -1.45 -9.74 5.50
CA ILE A 36 -1.63 -8.35 5.04
C ILE A 36 -0.47 -7.92 4.15
N PHE A 37 0.76 -8.29 4.51
CA PHE A 37 1.94 -7.94 3.74
C PHE A 37 1.91 -8.56 2.33
N ASP A 38 1.57 -9.83 2.23
CA ASP A 38 1.47 -10.53 0.94
C ASP A 38 0.41 -9.86 0.04
N GLN A 39 -0.77 -9.54 0.59
CA GLN A 39 -1.82 -8.82 -0.12
C GLN A 39 -1.36 -7.42 -0.58
N LEU A 40 -0.63 -6.70 0.27
CA LEU A 40 -0.07 -5.40 -0.09
C LEU A 40 0.94 -5.52 -1.24
N ILE A 41 1.81 -6.54 -1.25
CA ILE A 41 2.76 -6.77 -2.33
C ILE A 41 2.03 -7.04 -3.64
N GLU A 42 0.99 -7.86 -3.62
CA GLU A 42 0.18 -8.14 -4.81
C GLU A 42 -0.47 -6.87 -5.37
N ILE A 43 -1.13 -6.09 -4.52
CA ILE A 43 -1.78 -4.84 -4.91
C ILE A 43 -0.77 -3.83 -5.48
N LEU A 44 0.38 -3.68 -4.83
CA LEU A 44 1.42 -2.73 -5.26
C LEU A 44 2.18 -3.21 -6.50
N SER A 45 2.11 -4.50 -6.84
CA SER A 45 2.72 -5.05 -8.05
C SER A 45 1.84 -4.88 -9.29
N GLU A 46 0.53 -4.67 -9.12
CA GLU A 46 -0.41 -4.44 -10.21
C GLU A 46 -0.45 -2.96 -10.62
N PRO A 47 0.03 -2.59 -11.82
CA PRO A 47 0.09 -1.20 -12.25
C PRO A 47 -1.27 -0.49 -12.28
N ALA A 48 -2.37 -1.22 -12.52
CA ALA A 48 -3.71 -0.64 -12.50
C ALA A 48 -4.08 -0.14 -11.10
N PHE A 49 -3.89 -0.97 -10.07
CA PHE A 49 -4.17 -0.60 -8.68
C PHE A 49 -3.21 0.50 -8.19
N LEU A 50 -1.93 0.43 -8.56
CA LEU A 50 -0.94 1.43 -8.17
C LEU A 50 -1.30 2.83 -8.66
N LYS A 51 -1.66 2.98 -9.94
CA LYS A 51 -2.09 4.28 -10.50
C LYS A 51 -3.33 4.82 -9.80
N ASP A 52 -4.25 3.94 -9.47
CA ASP A 52 -5.51 4.31 -8.83
C ASP A 52 -5.33 4.75 -7.37
N LEU A 53 -4.33 4.17 -6.68
CA LEU A 53 -3.95 4.51 -5.31
C LEU A 53 -3.17 5.83 -5.24
N ILE A 54 -2.22 6.07 -6.15
CA ILE A 54 -1.39 7.30 -6.17
C ILE A 54 -2.25 8.56 -6.40
N ASN A 55 -3.35 8.43 -7.13
CA ASN A 55 -4.27 9.55 -7.42
C ASN A 55 -5.20 9.91 -6.26
N CYS A 56 -5.15 9.20 -5.12
CA CYS A 56 -5.96 9.51 -3.95
C CYS A 56 -5.51 10.83 -3.31
N GLN A 57 -6.46 11.73 -3.07
CA GLN A 57 -6.21 13.07 -2.53
C GLN A 57 -6.27 13.12 -0.99
N ASP A 58 -6.82 12.07 -0.37
CA ASP A 58 -7.00 12.01 1.08
C ASP A 58 -6.83 10.58 1.61
N TYR A 59 -6.46 10.50 2.89
CA TYR A 59 -6.19 9.25 3.59
C TYR A 59 -7.43 8.32 3.63
N GLN A 60 -8.63 8.86 3.78
CA GLN A 60 -9.85 8.05 3.91
C GLN A 60 -10.16 7.35 2.59
N THR A 61 -10.05 8.07 1.47
CA THR A 61 -10.22 7.52 0.13
C THR A 61 -9.16 6.48 -0.17
N PHE A 62 -7.90 6.74 0.19
CA PHE A 62 -6.81 5.78 0.03
C PHE A 62 -7.09 4.47 0.79
N ILE A 63 -7.39 4.55 2.09
CA ILE A 63 -7.65 3.36 2.91
C ILE A 63 -8.87 2.60 2.39
N ARG A 64 -9.95 3.29 2.01
CA ARG A 64 -11.13 2.63 1.46
C ARG A 64 -10.81 1.84 0.19
N LYS A 65 -10.05 2.43 -0.74
CA LYS A 65 -9.63 1.74 -1.97
C LYS A 65 -8.71 0.56 -1.66
N LEU A 66 -7.70 0.77 -0.81
CA LEU A 66 -6.77 -0.28 -0.42
C LEU A 66 -7.49 -1.48 0.18
N THR A 67 -8.42 -1.27 1.11
CA THR A 67 -9.23 -2.34 1.71
C THR A 67 -10.10 -3.05 0.68
N ALA A 68 -10.65 -2.32 -0.30
CA ALA A 68 -11.42 -2.94 -1.38
C ALA A 68 -10.55 -3.89 -2.22
N TYR A 69 -9.34 -3.47 -2.58
CA TYR A 69 -8.40 -4.33 -3.31
C TYR A 69 -7.93 -5.51 -2.47
N MET A 70 -7.65 -5.32 -1.18
CA MET A 70 -7.28 -6.42 -0.28
C MET A 70 -8.36 -7.51 -0.22
N ASN A 71 -9.64 -7.13 -0.27
CA ASN A 71 -10.74 -8.11 -0.35
C ASN A 71 -10.79 -8.81 -1.70
N GLU A 72 -10.51 -8.09 -2.80
CA GLU A 72 -10.50 -8.64 -4.17
C GLU A 72 -9.37 -9.67 -4.38
N VAL A 73 -8.18 -9.43 -3.85
CA VAL A 73 -7.05 -10.40 -3.91
C VAL A 73 -7.14 -11.52 -2.86
N SER A 74 -8.11 -11.46 -1.94
CA SER A 74 -8.34 -12.52 -0.96
C SER A 74 -9.28 -13.63 -1.47
N GLU A 75 -9.96 -13.41 -2.60
CA GLU A 75 -10.88 -14.37 -3.26
C GLU A 75 -10.17 -15.15 -4.38
#